data_AF-A0A254N7S0-F1
#
_entry.id   AF-A0A254N7S0-F1
#
_cell.length_a   1.000
_cell.length_b   1.000
_cell.length_c   1.000
_cell.angle_alpha   90.00
_cell.angle_beta   90.00
_cell.angle_gamma   90.00
#
_symmetry.space_group_name_H-M   'P 1'
#
loop_
_entity.id
_entity.type
_entity.pdbx_description
1 polymer ?
#
loop_
_entity_poly.entity_id
_entity_poly.type
_entity_poly.pdbx_seq_one_letter_code
_entity_poly.pdbx_strand_id
1 'polypeptide(L)'
;MNSADLAGGQPTPLQGELLGQLLGEMLERRGGVPYYKFRSMHVPHWAELDGMEAKGWLKRDNDHYYVQSTAVPLIDTPAARERLANIERIYAALRAQYLQTQLRPYKVNELAEAIELTPEVVLEVLRHMMDTVAWHMGSSLNVALEEASVSPGEKILQFSTFTELAADVRSWQRGPTYFPGTLADDRPQEDTRAESVPTHSPTALTSAWPPARTCLQGFKFDEIKDIAGLAGFDVTAAADLVQGSGSNVTKGQLLAAIDRQLRDMDAQHTARFLAILIEEILSREPEAEEKLSGHLSRLGWSFIDGKLLPVALFDSGALEDMPADAHPDLLKAAQRLRDGDLGGAISAAAGAVDAAVAKVYREANLGDPTRATFQEGCKRAMAARGILVDLEGRLAELQWQPADAGLFARNLEGALVRGAYVMQTLRSHMGDVHGSKPILRALVFDSLRWAELLVGALLVVKTDPAPKG
;
A
#
# COMPACT_ATOMS: atom_id res chain seq x y z
N MET A 1 6.53 31.28 33.59
CA MET A 1 6.61 29.95 32.93
C MET A 1 7.43 30.15 31.66
N ASN A 2 8.63 29.57 31.62
CA ASN A 2 9.63 29.83 30.58
C ASN A 2 9.33 29.06 29.28
N SER A 3 9.60 29.69 28.14
CA SER A 3 9.42 29.17 26.78
C SER A 3 10.47 28.12 26.38
N ALA A 4 10.89 27.25 27.30
CA ALA A 4 12.03 26.34 27.13
C ALA A 4 11.64 24.88 26.80
N ASP A 5 10.37 24.50 26.87
CA ASP A 5 9.91 23.16 26.50
C ASP A 5 9.34 23.15 25.06
N LEU A 6 10.24 23.28 24.09
CA LEU A 6 9.89 23.12 22.67
C LEU A 6 9.95 21.63 22.27
N ALA A 7 8.82 21.16 21.75
CA ALA A 7 8.53 19.88 21.10
C ALA A 7 9.73 19.02 20.64
N GLY A 8 9.85 17.81 21.21
CA GLY A 8 10.78 16.74 20.80
C GLY A 8 11.67 16.19 21.91
N GLY A 9 11.89 16.96 22.98
CA GLY A 9 12.85 16.66 24.05
C GLY A 9 14.28 16.98 23.60
N GLN A 10 15.04 17.68 24.43
CA GLN A 10 16.46 17.94 24.16
C GLN A 10 17.24 16.62 24.18
N PRO A 11 18.23 16.42 23.29
CA PRO A 11 19.10 15.27 23.34
C PRO A 11 19.85 15.26 24.68
N THR A 12 20.06 14.06 25.24
CA THR A 12 21.02 13.93 26.34
C THR A 12 22.42 14.31 25.84
N PRO A 13 23.38 14.67 26.73
CA PRO A 13 24.73 15.01 26.30
C PRO A 13 25.37 13.95 25.40
N LEU A 14 25.15 12.67 25.73
CA LEU A 14 25.62 11.53 24.93
C LEU A 14 24.90 11.42 23.58
N GLN A 15 23.58 11.63 23.52
CA GLN A 15 22.84 11.66 22.26
C GLN A 15 23.31 12.82 21.36
N GLY A 16 23.56 14.00 21.95
CA GLY A 16 24.09 15.16 21.23
C GLY A 16 25.47 14.89 20.64
N GLU A 17 26.35 14.22 21.40
CA GLU A 17 27.67 13.82 20.93
C GLU A 17 27.59 12.83 19.76
N LEU A 18 26.79 11.76 19.90
CA LEU A 18 26.61 10.74 18.86
C LEU A 18 25.97 11.31 17.59
N LEU A 19 24.96 12.17 17.72
CA LEU A 19 24.35 12.88 16.58
C LEU A 19 25.35 13.81 15.91
N GLY A 20 26.18 14.51 16.69
CA GLY A 20 27.25 15.37 16.18
C GLY A 20 28.28 14.59 15.37
N GLN A 21 28.73 13.45 15.88
CA GLN A 21 29.65 12.56 15.17
C GLN A 21 29.04 12.01 13.88
N LEU A 22 27.79 11.51 13.94
CA LEU A 22 27.09 11.00 12.76
C LEU A 22 26.87 12.07 11.70
N LEU A 23 26.49 13.29 12.11
CA LEU A 23 26.33 14.40 11.18
C LEU A 23 27.66 14.75 10.54
N GLY A 24 28.73 14.90 11.32
CA GLY A 24 30.08 15.18 10.81
C GLY A 24 30.53 14.17 9.76
N GLU A 25 30.46 12.86 10.09
CA GLU A 25 30.80 11.80 9.13
C GLU A 25 29.90 11.82 7.88
N MET A 26 28.60 12.10 8.04
CA MET A 26 27.66 12.18 6.92
C MET A 26 28.03 13.31 5.95
N LEU A 27 28.40 14.48 6.49
CA LEU A 27 28.80 15.64 5.68
C LEU A 27 30.13 15.41 4.99
N GLU A 28 31.13 14.84 5.67
CA GLU A 28 32.43 14.51 5.09
C GLU A 28 32.32 13.51 3.93
N ARG A 29 31.46 12.49 4.09
CA ARG A 29 31.23 11.45 3.08
C ARG A 29 30.31 11.90 1.95
N ARG A 30 29.59 13.01 2.12
CA ARG A 30 28.48 13.43 1.26
C ARG A 30 27.46 12.29 1.05
N GLY A 31 27.15 11.56 2.13
CA GLY A 31 26.35 10.35 2.09
C GLY A 31 26.18 9.71 3.48
N GLY A 32 25.47 8.58 3.55
CA GLY A 32 25.18 7.95 4.83
C GLY A 32 26.41 7.38 5.54
N VAL A 33 26.31 7.22 6.86
CA VAL A 33 27.36 6.61 7.69
C VAL A 33 27.11 5.10 7.81
N PRO A 34 28.06 4.21 7.49
CA PRO A 34 27.82 2.77 7.50
C PRO A 34 27.34 2.26 8.87
N TYR A 35 26.11 1.72 8.89
CA TYR A 35 25.36 1.35 10.09
C TYR A 35 26.12 0.36 10.97
N TYR A 36 26.52 -0.78 10.40
CA TYR A 36 27.20 -1.84 11.16
C TYR A 36 28.55 -1.37 11.72
N LYS A 37 29.30 -0.59 10.93
CA LYS A 37 30.58 -0.04 11.37
C LYS A 37 30.38 0.91 12.54
N PHE A 38 29.47 1.88 12.41
CA PHE A 38 29.22 2.86 13.45
C PHE A 38 28.74 2.20 14.75
N ARG A 39 27.82 1.23 14.65
CA ARG A 39 27.34 0.48 15.82
C ARG A 39 28.42 -0.38 16.47
N SER A 40 29.32 -0.98 15.69
CA SER A 40 30.40 -1.79 16.25
C SER A 40 31.43 -0.98 17.03
N MET A 41 31.57 0.33 16.72
CA MET A 41 32.43 1.23 17.47
C MET A 41 31.75 1.77 18.74
N HIS A 42 30.42 1.70 18.82
CA HIS A 42 29.60 2.28 19.90
C HIS A 42 28.73 1.23 20.61
N VAL A 43 29.27 0.02 20.82
CA VAL A 43 28.55 -1.11 21.47
C VAL A 43 27.87 -0.72 22.79
N PRO A 44 28.50 0.04 23.70
CA PRO A 44 27.87 0.44 24.96
C PRO A 44 26.65 1.37 24.80
N HIS A 45 26.45 1.96 23.61
CA HIS A 45 25.48 3.03 23.38
C HIS A 45 24.36 2.62 22.41
N TRP A 46 24.18 1.32 22.14
CA TRP A 46 23.11 0.83 21.26
C TRP A 46 21.72 1.28 21.66
N ALA A 47 21.38 1.28 22.95
CA ALA A 47 20.08 1.73 23.43
C ALA A 47 19.82 3.22 23.11
N GLU A 48 20.87 4.05 23.14
CA GLU A 48 20.76 5.46 22.75
C GLU A 48 20.57 5.61 21.25
N LEU A 49 21.29 4.84 20.43
CA LEU A 49 21.12 4.82 18.97
C LEU A 49 19.70 4.38 18.59
N ASP A 50 19.20 3.29 19.19
CA ASP A 50 17.85 2.79 18.96
C ASP A 50 16.80 3.82 19.43
N GLY A 51 17.06 4.50 20.55
CA GLY A 51 16.20 5.58 21.03
C GLY A 51 16.17 6.80 20.11
N MET A 52 17.29 7.16 19.49
CA MET A 52 17.36 8.25 18.50
C MET A 52 16.68 7.86 17.17
N GLU A 53 16.74 6.60 16.75
CA GLU A 53 15.94 6.08 15.62
C GLU A 53 14.44 6.16 15.93
N ALA A 54 14.03 5.71 17.12
CA ALA A 54 12.62 5.74 17.54
C ALA A 54 12.05 7.17 17.66
N LYS A 55 12.89 8.14 18.03
CA LYS A 55 12.54 9.58 18.07
C LYS A 55 12.55 10.25 16.69
N GLY A 56 12.91 9.52 15.63
CA GLY A 56 13.03 10.06 14.28
C GLY A 56 14.23 11.00 14.09
N TRP A 57 15.22 10.98 14.98
CA TRP A 57 16.43 11.80 14.80
C TRP A 57 17.43 11.15 13.85
N LEU A 58 17.38 9.82 13.76
CA LEU A 58 18.16 9.01 12.83
C LEU A 58 17.22 8.24 11.89
N LYS A 59 17.60 8.16 10.62
CA LYS A 59 17.00 7.25 9.65
C LYS A 59 18.02 6.19 9.27
N ARG A 60 17.60 4.92 9.27
CA ARG A 60 18.36 3.82 8.68
C ARG A 60 17.87 3.56 7.26
N ASP A 61 18.76 3.61 6.29
CA ASP A 61 18.45 3.37 4.88
C ASP A 61 19.63 2.68 4.18
N ASN A 62 19.39 1.57 3.48
CA ASN A 62 20.39 0.74 2.81
C ASN A 62 21.68 0.50 3.63
N ASP A 63 21.55 0.02 4.88
CA ASP A 63 22.67 -0.22 5.80
C ASP A 63 23.52 1.02 6.14
N HIS A 64 22.95 2.21 6.03
CA HIS A 64 23.57 3.46 6.44
C HIS A 64 22.66 4.26 7.38
N TYR A 65 23.29 5.00 8.29
CA TYR A 65 22.65 6.03 9.11
C TYR A 65 22.68 7.38 8.42
N TYR A 66 21.56 8.07 8.51
CA TYR A 66 21.39 9.47 8.13
C TYR A 66 20.81 10.23 9.31
N VAL A 67 21.43 11.36 9.65
CA VAL A 67 20.85 12.31 10.61
C VAL A 67 19.71 13.03 9.91
N GLN A 68 18.48 12.95 10.43
CA GLN A 68 17.35 13.63 9.79
C GLN A 68 17.52 15.15 9.86
N SER A 69 17.03 15.90 8.86
CA SER A 69 17.15 17.36 8.90
C SER A 69 16.41 17.99 10.10
N THR A 70 15.37 17.32 10.60
CA THR A 70 14.67 17.70 11.84
C THR A 70 15.53 17.60 13.09
N ALA A 71 16.61 16.81 13.09
CA ALA A 71 17.50 16.68 14.25
C ALA A 71 18.63 17.73 14.26
N VAL A 72 18.94 18.36 13.12
CA VAL A 72 20.04 19.33 12.98
C VAL A 72 19.93 20.49 14.00
N PRO A 73 18.76 21.09 14.27
CA PRO A 73 18.64 22.15 15.27
C PRO A 73 18.94 21.72 16.72
N LEU A 74 19.02 20.42 16.99
CA LEU A 74 19.27 19.86 18.32
C LEU A 74 20.76 19.62 18.60
N ILE A 75 21.63 19.79 17.60
CA ILE A 75 23.04 19.41 17.66
C ILE A 75 23.90 20.66 17.84
N ASP A 76 24.63 20.75 18.96
CA ASP A 76 25.54 21.86 19.23
C ASP A 76 26.98 21.54 18.78
N THR A 77 27.19 21.46 17.48
CA THR A 77 28.53 21.34 16.88
C THR A 77 28.76 22.43 15.84
N PRO A 78 30.02 22.82 15.53
CA PRO A 78 30.29 23.78 14.46
C PRO A 78 29.68 23.37 13.11
N ALA A 79 29.79 22.09 12.74
CA ALA A 79 29.24 21.55 11.49
C ALA A 79 27.70 21.60 11.46
N ALA A 80 27.04 21.30 12.59
CA ALA A 80 25.57 21.42 12.69
C ALA A 80 25.10 22.86 12.58
N ARG A 81 25.80 23.80 13.22
CA ARG A 81 25.46 25.23 13.16
C ARG A 81 25.62 25.79 11.74
N GLU A 82 26.67 25.39 11.03
CA GLU A 82 26.86 25.76 9.63
C GLU A 82 25.77 25.15 8.74
N ARG A 83 25.48 23.85 8.91
CA ARG A 83 24.40 23.17 8.18
C ARG A 83 23.06 23.84 8.40
N LEU A 84 22.71 24.14 9.65
CA LEU A 84 21.47 24.83 10.01
C LEU A 84 21.40 26.22 9.39
N ALA A 85 22.49 27.00 9.44
CA ALA A 85 22.54 28.32 8.83
C ALA A 85 22.26 28.26 7.32
N ASN A 86 22.80 27.26 6.63
CA ASN A 86 22.53 27.06 5.20
C ASN A 86 21.08 26.62 4.94
N ILE A 87 20.53 25.72 5.77
CA ILE A 87 19.11 25.33 5.72
C ILE A 87 18.20 26.55 5.86
N GLU A 88 18.44 27.40 6.86
CA GLU A 88 17.61 28.59 7.12
C GLU A 88 17.71 29.62 5.99
N ARG A 89 18.89 29.83 5.39
CA ARG A 89 19.05 30.71 4.22
C ARG A 89 18.24 30.21 3.03
N ILE A 90 18.34 28.91 2.73
CA ILE A 90 17.58 28.28 1.64
C ILE A 90 16.08 28.36 1.93
N TYR A 91 15.66 28.00 3.13
CA TYR A 91 14.25 28.04 3.54
C TYR A 91 13.67 29.45 3.41
N ALA A 92 14.38 30.47 3.89
CA ALA A 92 13.96 31.86 3.79
C ALA A 92 13.84 32.34 2.33
N ALA A 93 14.80 31.98 1.47
CA ALA A 93 14.75 32.32 0.05
C ALA A 93 13.59 31.63 -0.68
N LEU A 94 13.35 30.35 -0.40
CA LEU A 94 12.21 29.61 -0.96
C LEU A 94 10.88 30.20 -0.51
N ARG A 95 10.77 30.58 0.76
CA ARG A 95 9.57 31.23 1.32
C ARG A 95 9.33 32.60 0.68
N ALA A 96 10.38 33.40 0.51
CA ALA A 96 10.30 34.70 -0.16
C ALA A 96 9.88 34.55 -1.63
N GLN A 97 10.43 33.56 -2.33
CA GLN A 97 10.06 33.26 -3.71
C GLN A 97 8.60 32.81 -3.81
N TYR A 98 8.13 31.95 -2.90
CA TYR A 98 6.73 31.50 -2.88
C TYR A 98 5.76 32.68 -2.72
N LEU A 99 6.09 33.67 -1.90
CA LEU A 99 5.28 34.89 -1.75
C LEU A 99 5.19 35.73 -3.04
N GLN A 100 6.21 35.66 -3.90
CA GLN A 100 6.26 36.44 -5.15
C GLN A 100 5.69 35.70 -6.35
N THR A 101 6.00 34.41 -6.48
CA THR A 101 5.73 33.62 -7.69
C THR A 101 4.94 32.34 -7.43
N GLN A 102 4.51 32.10 -6.20
CA GLN A 102 3.67 30.97 -5.79
C GLN A 102 4.31 29.62 -6.20
N LEU A 103 3.67 28.89 -7.11
CA LEU A 103 4.01 27.52 -7.48
C LEU A 103 5.15 27.39 -8.51
N ARG A 104 5.74 28.50 -8.95
CA ARG A 104 6.81 28.46 -9.95
C ARG A 104 8.05 27.75 -9.37
N PRO A 105 8.60 26.72 -10.04
CA PRO A 105 9.84 26.08 -9.62
C PRO A 105 11.00 27.08 -9.55
N TYR A 106 11.78 27.03 -8.47
CA TYR A 106 12.98 27.85 -8.30
C TYR A 106 14.20 27.03 -8.72
N LYS A 107 14.91 27.46 -9.78
CA LYS A 107 16.13 26.78 -10.24
C LYS A 107 17.22 26.85 -9.17
N VAL A 108 17.93 25.75 -8.96
CA VAL A 108 19.00 25.64 -7.95
C VAL A 108 20.11 26.66 -8.18
N ASN A 109 20.47 26.93 -9.44
CA ASN A 109 21.50 27.92 -9.78
C ASN A 109 21.06 29.35 -9.42
N GLU A 110 19.81 29.71 -9.71
CA GLU A 110 19.25 31.03 -9.37
C GLU A 110 19.11 31.19 -7.86
N LEU A 111 18.72 30.12 -7.16
CA LEU A 111 18.66 30.10 -5.70
C LEU A 111 20.05 30.25 -5.09
N ALA A 112 21.04 29.53 -5.62
CA ALA A 112 22.43 29.57 -5.17
C ALA A 112 23.04 30.98 -5.32
N GLU A 113 22.79 31.63 -6.46
CA GLU A 113 23.18 33.03 -6.70
C GLU A 113 22.51 33.98 -5.69
N ALA A 114 21.19 33.82 -5.47
CA ALA A 114 20.42 34.71 -4.59
C ALA A 114 20.84 34.64 -3.10
N ILE A 115 21.41 33.52 -2.65
CA ILE A 115 21.82 33.31 -1.25
C ILE A 115 23.34 33.20 -1.08
N GLU A 116 24.11 33.51 -2.13
CA GLU A 116 25.58 33.48 -2.14
C GLU A 116 26.18 32.14 -1.70
N LEU A 117 25.58 31.04 -2.16
CA LEU A 117 26.10 29.67 -1.96
C LEU A 117 26.45 29.03 -3.31
N THR A 118 27.28 27.98 -3.30
CA THR A 118 27.51 27.22 -4.55
C THR A 118 26.32 26.30 -4.84
N PRO A 119 26.01 26.02 -6.12
CA PRO A 119 24.93 25.10 -6.49
C PRO A 119 25.07 23.73 -5.83
N GLU A 120 26.29 23.24 -5.65
CA GLU A 120 26.57 21.95 -5.00
C GLU A 120 26.14 21.95 -3.54
N VAL A 121 26.46 23.03 -2.80
CA VAL A 121 26.06 23.18 -1.39
C VAL A 121 24.55 23.28 -1.29
N VAL A 122 23.90 24.08 -2.16
CA VAL A 122 22.44 24.20 -2.19
C VAL A 122 21.78 22.85 -2.46
N LEU A 123 22.28 22.10 -3.44
CA LEU A 123 21.76 20.79 -3.79
C LEU A 123 21.88 19.78 -2.64
N GLU A 124 23.02 19.78 -1.95
CA GLU A 124 23.27 18.91 -0.80
C GLU A 124 22.34 19.25 0.38
N VAL A 125 22.17 20.54 0.68
CA VAL A 125 21.27 21.00 1.74
C VAL A 125 19.81 20.72 1.39
N LEU A 126 19.38 20.97 0.16
CA LEU A 126 18.03 20.65 -0.30
C LEU A 126 17.76 19.15 -0.21
N ARG A 127 18.68 18.29 -0.68
CA ARG A 127 18.57 16.83 -0.53
C ARG A 127 18.36 16.41 0.92
N HIS A 128 19.04 17.08 1.86
CA HIS A 128 18.88 16.83 3.29
C HIS A 128 17.51 17.30 3.78
N MET A 129 17.07 18.51 3.42
CA MET A 129 15.77 19.07 3.80
C MET A 129 14.57 18.27 3.25
N MET A 130 14.73 17.53 2.16
CA MET A 130 13.65 16.75 1.52
C MET A 130 13.10 15.63 2.42
N ASP A 131 13.82 15.22 3.47
CA ASP A 131 13.30 14.27 4.46
C ASP A 131 12.27 14.88 5.42
N THR A 132 12.15 16.21 5.46
CA THR A 132 11.14 16.95 6.23
C THR A 132 9.96 17.29 5.32
N VAL A 133 8.76 16.90 5.75
CA VAL A 133 7.51 17.16 5.05
C VAL A 133 7.02 18.60 5.25
N ALA A 134 5.97 18.99 4.52
CA ALA A 134 5.24 20.26 4.63
C ALA A 134 5.86 21.52 4.00
N TRP A 135 7.15 21.59 3.63
CA TRP A 135 7.67 22.80 2.95
C TRP A 135 7.73 22.71 1.42
N HIS A 136 7.60 21.51 0.84
CA HIS A 136 7.74 21.26 -0.61
C HIS A 136 6.58 20.43 -1.18
N MET A 137 6.39 20.46 -2.51
CA MET A 137 5.34 19.68 -3.21
C MET A 137 5.90 18.74 -4.29
N GLY A 138 5.54 17.46 -4.22
CA GLY A 138 5.89 16.43 -5.21
C GLY A 138 7.32 15.88 -5.07
N SER A 139 7.89 15.37 -6.17
CA SER A 139 9.31 14.95 -6.24
C SER A 139 10.19 16.18 -6.54
N SER A 140 10.25 17.13 -5.61
CA SER A 140 10.77 18.50 -5.75
C SER A 140 12.29 18.64 -5.93
N LEU A 141 12.99 17.61 -6.38
CA LEU A 141 14.43 17.65 -6.60
C LEU A 141 14.85 16.61 -7.64
N ASN A 142 14.87 16.97 -8.93
CA ASN A 142 15.43 16.10 -9.96
C ASN A 142 16.93 16.36 -10.10
N VAL A 143 17.69 15.65 -9.28
CA VAL A 143 19.14 15.79 -9.11
C VAL A 143 19.98 15.25 -10.27
N ALA A 144 19.34 14.70 -11.31
CA ALA A 144 19.97 14.20 -12.52
C ALA A 144 19.94 15.19 -13.70
N LEU A 145 19.34 16.37 -13.53
CA LEU A 145 19.16 17.34 -14.61
C LEU A 145 20.00 18.60 -14.35
N GLU A 146 20.61 19.12 -15.42
CA GLU A 146 21.34 20.42 -15.45
C GLU A 146 20.43 21.59 -15.03
N GLU A 147 19.11 21.38 -15.06
CA GLU A 147 18.05 22.30 -14.63
C GLU A 147 17.39 21.90 -13.30
N ALA A 148 18.16 21.41 -12.31
CA ALA A 148 17.60 21.08 -11.00
C ALA A 148 16.81 22.27 -10.44
N SER A 149 15.55 22.02 -10.05
CA SER A 149 14.65 23.03 -9.49
C SER A 149 13.87 22.46 -8.32
N VAL A 150 13.44 23.33 -7.41
CA VAL A 150 12.62 23.00 -6.25
C VAL A 150 11.34 23.83 -6.23
N SER A 151 10.23 23.17 -5.91
CA SER A 151 8.91 23.82 -5.81
C SER A 151 8.45 23.84 -4.34
N PRO A 152 8.51 24.99 -3.66
CA PRO A 152 7.96 25.12 -2.32
C PRO A 152 6.44 24.93 -2.35
N GLY A 153 5.90 24.31 -1.30
CA GLY A 153 4.46 24.15 -1.10
C GLY A 153 3.89 25.26 -0.23
N GLU A 154 2.57 25.48 -0.27
CA GLU A 154 1.89 26.55 0.48
C GLU A 154 2.19 26.54 1.98
N LYS A 155 2.32 25.34 2.55
CA LYS A 155 2.63 25.15 3.97
C LYS A 155 3.99 25.72 4.39
N ILE A 156 4.90 26.07 3.47
CA ILE A 156 6.13 26.82 3.78
C ILE A 156 5.85 28.18 4.44
N LEU A 157 4.67 28.75 4.20
CA LEU A 157 4.26 30.03 4.77
C LEU A 157 3.83 29.94 6.24
N GLN A 158 3.48 28.74 6.72
CA GLN A 158 3.01 28.52 8.09
C GLN A 158 4.11 28.69 9.13
N PHE A 159 5.38 28.52 8.73
CA PHE A 159 6.54 28.61 9.61
C PHE A 159 7.48 29.71 9.11
N SER A 160 8.02 30.50 10.04
CA SER A 160 8.93 31.60 9.70
C SER A 160 10.36 31.11 9.49
N THR A 161 10.71 29.99 10.13
CA THR A 161 12.03 29.35 10.07
C THR A 161 11.89 27.85 9.85
N PHE A 162 12.94 27.22 9.33
CA PHE A 162 12.99 25.77 9.24
C PHE A 162 13.03 25.12 10.63
N THR A 163 13.65 25.78 11.61
CA THR A 163 13.70 25.32 12.99
C THR A 163 12.31 25.15 13.61
N GLU A 164 11.40 26.10 13.35
CA GLU A 164 9.99 26.00 13.77
C GLU A 164 9.28 24.84 13.09
N LEU A 165 9.42 24.70 11.77
CA LEU A 165 8.87 23.58 11.01
C LEU A 165 9.39 22.24 11.54
N ALA A 166 10.69 22.13 11.77
CA ALA A 166 11.32 20.93 12.29
C ALA A 166 10.78 20.58 13.68
N ALA A 167 10.49 21.56 14.53
CA ALA A 167 9.86 21.33 15.83
C ALA A 167 8.43 20.80 15.72
N ASP A 168 7.64 21.34 14.79
CA ASP A 168 6.28 20.87 14.54
C ASP A 168 6.27 19.44 13.98
N VAL A 169 7.10 19.14 12.97
CA VAL A 169 7.20 17.79 12.40
C VAL A 169 7.66 16.75 13.44
N ARG A 170 8.59 17.11 14.34
CA ARG A 170 8.98 16.24 15.46
C ARG A 170 7.83 15.97 16.42
N SER A 171 6.88 16.89 16.56
CA SER A 171 5.69 16.68 17.41
C SER A 171 4.75 15.63 16.83
N TRP A 172 4.66 15.52 15.49
CA TRP A 172 3.80 14.54 14.79
C TRP A 172 4.31 13.10 14.90
N GLN A 173 5.60 12.92 15.16
CA GLN A 173 6.22 11.60 15.34
C GLN A 173 5.90 10.99 16.72
N ARG A 174 5.27 11.75 17.62
CA ARG A 174 4.51 11.21 18.76
C ARG A 174 3.06 11.09 18.27
N GLY A 175 2.39 9.95 18.49
CA GLY A 175 0.96 9.80 18.15
C GLY A 175 0.10 11.00 18.64
N PRO A 176 -1.08 11.21 18.05
CA PRO A 176 -1.73 12.51 17.95
C PRO A 176 -1.91 13.20 19.32
N THR A 177 -1.20 14.31 19.52
CA THR A 177 -1.58 15.34 20.48
C THR A 177 -2.64 16.22 19.84
N TYR A 178 -3.86 16.06 20.35
CA TYR A 178 -5.00 16.92 20.08
C TYR A 178 -4.62 18.39 20.34
N PHE A 179 -4.65 19.24 19.32
CA PHE A 179 -4.50 20.70 19.48
C PHE A 179 -5.84 21.29 19.95
N PRO A 180 -5.87 22.11 21.02
CA PRO A 180 -7.07 22.78 21.50
C PRO A 180 -7.27 24.16 20.83
N GLY A 181 -8.50 24.40 20.35
CA GLY A 181 -9.01 25.71 19.89
C GLY A 181 -8.88 25.87 18.37
N THR A 182 -9.94 25.99 17.58
CA THR A 182 -11.15 26.80 17.78
C THR A 182 -12.21 26.27 16.84
N LEU A 183 -13.36 25.84 17.37
CA LEU A 183 -14.69 26.03 16.79
C LEU A 183 -15.72 25.61 17.85
N ALA A 184 -16.83 26.32 17.84
CA ALA A 184 -17.74 26.48 18.95
C ALA A 184 -18.45 25.20 19.39
N ASP A 185 -18.88 25.27 20.65
CA ASP A 185 -19.86 24.45 21.34
C ASP A 185 -21.06 24.08 20.43
N ASP A 186 -20.98 22.90 19.84
CA ASP A 186 -22.13 22.08 19.49
C ASP A 186 -21.72 20.65 19.79
N ARG A 187 -22.12 20.15 20.96
CA ARG A 187 -22.02 18.73 21.29
C ARG A 187 -23.11 17.97 20.53
N PRO A 188 -22.81 17.06 19.59
CA PRO A 188 -23.67 15.92 19.37
C PRO A 188 -23.32 14.91 20.46
N GLN A 189 -24.36 14.54 21.22
CA GLN A 189 -24.48 13.30 21.97
C GLN A 189 -23.59 12.17 21.43
N GLU A 190 -22.93 11.47 22.35
CA GLU A 190 -22.32 10.15 22.11
C GLU A 190 -23.30 9.25 21.37
N ASP A 191 -23.15 9.16 20.05
CA ASP A 191 -23.66 8.05 19.27
C ASP A 191 -22.47 7.14 19.02
N THR A 192 -22.47 6.02 19.71
CA THR A 192 -21.53 4.91 19.59
C THR A 192 -21.65 4.28 18.21
N ARG A 193 -21.09 4.95 17.20
CA ARG A 193 -20.78 4.37 15.90
C ARG A 193 -19.36 4.75 15.52
N ALA A 194 -18.43 4.05 16.14
CA ALA A 194 -17.20 3.73 15.43
C ALA A 194 -17.62 2.98 14.17
N GLU A 195 -17.55 3.63 13.00
CA GLU A 195 -17.47 2.92 11.74
C GLU A 195 -16.17 2.12 11.76
N SER A 196 -16.27 0.90 12.29
CA SER A 196 -15.25 -0.11 12.10
C SER A 196 -15.10 -0.31 10.61
N VAL A 197 -13.90 -0.08 10.08
CA VAL A 197 -13.44 -0.72 8.84
C VAL A 197 -13.93 -2.18 8.89
N PRO A 198 -14.72 -2.67 7.92
CA PRO A 198 -15.36 -3.96 8.03
C PRO A 198 -14.27 -5.03 8.15
N THR A 199 -14.10 -5.51 9.38
CA THR A 199 -13.34 -6.72 9.66
C THR A 199 -14.16 -7.86 9.08
N HIS A 200 -13.86 -8.24 7.83
CA HIS A 200 -14.39 -9.45 7.20
C HIS A 200 -13.86 -10.67 7.95
N SER A 201 -14.50 -10.95 9.08
CA SER A 201 -14.24 -12.11 9.89
C SER A 201 -14.72 -13.35 9.13
N PRO A 202 -14.03 -14.51 9.26
CA PRO A 202 -14.54 -15.82 8.82
C PRO A 202 -15.99 -16.09 9.25
N THR A 203 -16.41 -15.45 10.33
CA THR A 203 -17.78 -15.41 10.89
C THR A 203 -18.85 -14.83 9.96
N ALA A 204 -18.51 -14.05 8.93
CA ALA A 204 -19.50 -13.53 7.98
C ALA A 204 -19.98 -14.60 7.00
N LEU A 205 -19.09 -15.50 6.57
CA LEU A 205 -19.43 -16.57 5.62
C LEU A 205 -20.25 -17.69 6.26
N THR A 206 -20.14 -17.90 7.58
CA THR A 206 -20.99 -18.86 8.29
C THR A 206 -22.48 -18.54 8.15
N SER A 207 -22.82 -17.25 7.97
CA SER A 207 -24.18 -16.78 7.69
C SER A 207 -24.68 -17.13 6.29
N ALA A 208 -23.81 -17.61 5.39
CA ALA A 208 -24.19 -18.10 4.06
C ALA A 208 -24.66 -19.57 4.07
N TRP A 209 -24.55 -20.27 5.20
CA TRP A 209 -25.03 -21.65 5.30
C TRP A 209 -26.54 -21.79 5.03
N PRO A 210 -27.46 -21.00 5.63
CA PRO A 210 -28.89 -21.14 5.36
C PRO A 210 -29.28 -21.04 3.87
N PRO A 211 -28.81 -20.04 3.08
CA PRO A 211 -29.12 -20.01 1.65
C PRO A 211 -28.45 -21.17 0.88
N ALA A 212 -27.20 -21.53 1.19
CA ALA A 212 -26.53 -22.68 0.56
C ALA A 212 -27.26 -24.01 0.83
N ARG A 213 -27.75 -24.19 2.06
CA ARG A 213 -28.53 -25.35 2.49
C ARG A 213 -29.86 -25.45 1.73
N THR A 214 -30.51 -24.32 1.45
CA THR A 214 -31.73 -24.29 0.62
C THR A 214 -31.44 -24.73 -0.81
N CYS A 215 -30.34 -24.25 -1.42
CA CYS A 215 -29.93 -24.70 -2.75
C CYS A 215 -29.60 -26.20 -2.78
N LEU A 216 -28.89 -26.71 -1.76
CA LEU A 216 -28.60 -28.15 -1.63
C LEU A 216 -29.85 -29.05 -1.64
N GLN A 217 -31.01 -28.56 -1.19
CA GLN A 217 -32.24 -29.37 -1.21
C GLN A 217 -32.69 -29.74 -2.63
N GLY A 218 -32.30 -28.95 -3.64
CA GLY A 218 -32.57 -29.21 -5.05
C GLY A 218 -31.86 -30.46 -5.59
N PHE A 219 -30.68 -30.77 -5.05
CA PHE A 219 -29.84 -31.89 -5.51
C PHE A 219 -30.31 -33.24 -4.98
N LYS A 220 -30.01 -34.34 -5.69
CA LYS A 220 -30.25 -35.71 -5.22
C LYS A 220 -29.39 -36.04 -4.00
N PHE A 221 -29.78 -37.07 -3.25
CA PHE A 221 -29.10 -37.45 -2.01
C PHE A 221 -27.60 -37.73 -2.23
N ASP A 222 -27.26 -38.52 -3.24
CA ASP A 222 -25.87 -38.86 -3.56
C ASP A 222 -25.10 -37.62 -4.06
N GLU A 223 -25.74 -36.75 -4.85
CA GLU A 223 -25.15 -35.49 -5.29
C GLU A 223 -24.82 -34.57 -4.11
N ILE A 224 -25.68 -34.50 -3.08
CA ILE A 224 -25.41 -33.74 -1.85
C ILE A 224 -24.19 -34.32 -1.12
N LYS A 225 -24.07 -35.65 -1.02
CA LYS A 225 -22.89 -36.29 -0.41
C LYS A 225 -21.62 -35.98 -1.18
N ASP A 226 -21.68 -35.98 -2.52
CA ASP A 226 -20.54 -35.67 -3.37
C ASP A 226 -20.12 -34.21 -3.25
N ILE A 227 -21.07 -33.26 -3.32
CA ILE A 227 -20.82 -31.82 -3.14
C ILE A 227 -20.20 -31.55 -1.77
N ALA A 228 -20.83 -32.05 -0.70
CA ALA A 228 -20.35 -31.85 0.66
C ALA A 228 -18.99 -32.53 0.88
N GLY A 229 -18.80 -33.73 0.33
CA GLY A 229 -17.54 -34.50 0.42
C GLY A 229 -16.36 -33.74 -0.20
N LEU A 230 -16.55 -33.13 -1.37
CA LEU A 230 -15.52 -32.28 -2.00
C LEU A 230 -15.18 -31.05 -1.16
N ALA A 231 -16.15 -30.52 -0.41
CA ALA A 231 -15.95 -29.41 0.52
C ALA A 231 -15.25 -29.81 1.83
N GLY A 232 -15.03 -31.10 2.08
CA GLY A 232 -14.39 -31.62 3.28
C GLY A 232 -15.36 -32.19 4.33
N PHE A 233 -16.61 -32.48 3.96
CA PHE A 233 -17.53 -33.24 4.80
C PHE A 233 -16.97 -34.65 5.03
N ASP A 234 -17.04 -35.14 6.27
CA ASP A 234 -16.61 -36.50 6.58
C ASP A 234 -17.71 -37.49 6.19
N VAL A 235 -17.60 -38.00 4.96
CA VAL A 235 -18.55 -38.97 4.41
C VAL A 235 -18.55 -40.27 5.22
N THR A 236 -17.46 -40.60 5.93
CA THR A 236 -17.36 -41.82 6.75
C THR A 236 -18.15 -41.70 8.05
N ALA A 237 -18.21 -40.49 8.63
CA ALA A 237 -19.08 -40.18 9.76
C ALA A 237 -20.58 -40.23 9.42
N ALA A 238 -20.91 -40.26 8.13
CA ALA A 238 -22.26 -40.43 7.58
C ALA A 238 -22.40 -41.69 6.70
N ALA A 239 -21.57 -42.71 6.96
CA ALA A 239 -21.59 -43.97 6.22
C ALA A 239 -22.89 -44.78 6.45
N ASP A 240 -23.56 -44.56 7.59
CA ASP A 240 -24.87 -45.11 7.93
C ASP A 240 -26.02 -44.44 7.15
N LEU A 241 -25.80 -43.24 6.62
CA LEU A 241 -26.75 -42.51 5.80
C LEU A 241 -26.61 -42.94 4.32
N VAL A 242 -27.18 -44.09 3.98
CA VAL A 242 -27.29 -44.59 2.60
C VAL A 242 -28.76 -44.67 2.21
N GLN A 243 -29.14 -44.02 1.11
CA GLN A 243 -30.50 -44.11 0.57
C GLN A 243 -30.59 -45.32 -0.36
N GLY A 244 -31.50 -46.26 -0.06
CA GLY A 244 -31.68 -47.50 -0.83
C GLY A 244 -33.09 -48.05 -0.66
N SER A 245 -33.47 -49.09 -1.40
CA SER A 245 -34.85 -49.61 -1.52
C SER A 245 -35.48 -50.22 -0.24
N GLY A 246 -34.86 -50.04 0.92
CA GLY A 246 -35.40 -50.37 2.24
C GLY A 246 -34.90 -49.44 3.37
N SER A 247 -34.21 -48.35 3.04
CA SER A 247 -33.67 -47.38 4.00
C SER A 247 -34.60 -46.18 4.08
N ASN A 248 -35.00 -45.79 5.30
CA ASN A 248 -35.87 -44.64 5.55
C ASN A 248 -35.05 -43.32 5.71
N VAL A 249 -33.80 -43.32 5.23
CA VAL A 249 -32.92 -42.16 5.33
C VAL A 249 -33.36 -41.08 4.35
N THR A 250 -33.58 -39.88 4.87
CA THR A 250 -34.06 -38.71 4.12
C THR A 250 -32.93 -37.73 3.83
N LYS A 251 -33.07 -36.90 2.78
CA LYS A 251 -32.18 -35.75 2.55
C LYS A 251 -32.09 -34.84 3.78
N GLY A 252 -33.19 -34.69 4.53
CA GLY A 252 -33.22 -33.91 5.77
C GLY A 252 -32.25 -34.44 6.83
N GLN A 253 -32.09 -35.77 6.95
CA GLN A 253 -31.12 -36.37 7.87
C GLN A 253 -29.67 -36.15 7.42
N LEU A 254 -29.40 -36.20 6.11
CA LEU A 254 -28.08 -35.86 5.56
C LEU A 254 -27.73 -34.39 5.82
N LEU A 255 -28.66 -33.46 5.54
CA LEU A 255 -28.46 -32.04 5.83
C LEU A 255 -28.27 -31.79 7.33
N ALA A 256 -28.99 -32.49 8.20
CA ALA A 256 -28.80 -32.41 9.65
C ALA A 256 -27.45 -32.99 10.13
N ALA A 257 -26.86 -33.92 9.39
CA ALA A 257 -25.51 -34.40 9.65
C ALA A 257 -24.47 -33.32 9.27
N ILE A 258 -24.65 -32.65 8.12
CA ILE A 258 -23.83 -31.50 7.74
C ILE A 258 -23.98 -30.36 8.76
N ASP A 259 -25.20 -30.07 9.22
CA ASP A 259 -25.49 -29.08 10.28
C ASP A 259 -24.73 -29.41 11.60
N ARG A 260 -24.52 -30.69 11.92
CA ARG A 260 -23.73 -31.11 13.08
C ARG A 260 -22.24 -30.87 12.86
N GLN A 261 -21.70 -31.35 11.75
CA GLN A 261 -20.26 -31.21 11.49
C GLN A 261 -19.84 -29.73 11.40
N LEU A 262 -20.68 -28.88 10.79
CA LEU A 262 -20.45 -27.43 10.74
C LEU A 262 -20.34 -26.77 12.13
N ARG A 263 -21.05 -27.29 13.15
CA ARG A 263 -20.97 -26.77 14.53
C ARG A 263 -19.69 -27.19 15.25
N ASP A 264 -19.11 -28.30 14.82
CA ASP A 264 -17.89 -28.85 15.41
C ASP A 264 -16.62 -28.29 14.75
N MET A 265 -16.74 -27.64 13.58
CA MET A 265 -15.66 -26.94 12.90
C MET A 265 -15.37 -25.58 13.56
N ASP A 266 -14.10 -25.17 13.58
CA ASP A 266 -13.79 -23.78 13.91
C ASP A 266 -14.22 -22.82 12.79
N ALA A 267 -14.17 -21.51 13.07
CA ALA A 267 -14.63 -20.48 12.15
C ALA A 267 -13.87 -20.47 10.80
N GLN A 268 -12.59 -20.83 10.80
CA GLN A 268 -11.77 -20.84 9.58
C GLN A 268 -12.10 -22.05 8.71
N HIS A 269 -12.21 -23.24 9.31
CA HIS A 269 -12.62 -24.46 8.62
C HIS A 269 -14.05 -24.34 8.10
N THR A 270 -14.96 -23.76 8.89
CA THR A 270 -16.34 -23.50 8.47
C THR A 270 -16.40 -22.60 7.24
N ALA A 271 -15.67 -21.48 7.26
CA ALA A 271 -15.62 -20.56 6.13
C ALA A 271 -15.08 -21.26 4.87
N ARG A 272 -14.01 -22.03 4.99
CA ARG A 272 -13.43 -22.77 3.87
C ARG A 272 -14.39 -23.84 3.32
N PHE A 273 -15.02 -24.61 4.19
CA PHE A 273 -16.03 -25.60 3.81
C PHE A 273 -17.17 -24.95 3.03
N LEU A 274 -17.74 -23.86 3.55
CA LEU A 274 -18.86 -23.17 2.90
C LEU A 274 -18.48 -22.55 1.57
N ALA A 275 -17.26 -21.99 1.44
CA ALA A 275 -16.78 -21.47 0.17
C ALA A 275 -16.73 -22.57 -0.91
N ILE A 276 -16.09 -23.70 -0.61
CA ILE A 276 -15.99 -24.83 -1.56
C ILE A 276 -17.37 -25.40 -1.88
N LEU A 277 -18.21 -25.55 -0.85
CA LEU A 277 -19.57 -26.05 -1.03
C LEU A 277 -20.38 -25.17 -1.99
N ILE A 278 -20.34 -23.85 -1.81
CA ILE A 278 -21.06 -22.90 -2.67
C ILE A 278 -20.47 -22.92 -4.09
N GLU A 279 -19.14 -22.96 -4.24
CA GLU A 279 -18.49 -23.10 -5.56
C GLU A 279 -18.95 -24.37 -6.29
N GLU A 280 -19.04 -25.51 -5.59
CA GLU A 280 -19.51 -26.78 -6.16
C GLU A 280 -21.01 -26.76 -6.51
N ILE A 281 -21.85 -26.11 -5.70
CA ILE A 281 -23.28 -25.91 -6.02
C ILE A 281 -23.41 -25.14 -7.33
N LEU A 282 -22.73 -23.99 -7.44
CA LEU A 282 -22.84 -23.10 -8.60
C LEU A 282 -22.21 -23.69 -9.86
N SER A 283 -21.14 -24.48 -9.71
CA SER A 283 -20.53 -25.24 -10.81
C SER A 283 -21.51 -26.25 -11.44
N ARG A 284 -22.36 -26.89 -10.63
CA ARG A 284 -23.32 -27.91 -11.08
C ARG A 284 -24.68 -27.36 -11.48
N GLU A 285 -25.11 -26.29 -10.83
CA GLU A 285 -26.39 -25.62 -11.10
C GLU A 285 -26.17 -24.10 -11.23
N PRO A 286 -25.70 -23.62 -12.40
CA PRO A 286 -25.47 -22.18 -12.63
C PRO A 286 -26.73 -21.33 -12.43
N GLU A 287 -27.92 -21.89 -12.65
CA GLU A 287 -29.21 -21.21 -12.40
C GLU A 287 -29.43 -20.85 -10.93
N ALA A 288 -28.70 -21.47 -9.99
CA ALA A 288 -28.74 -21.12 -8.58
C ALA A 288 -27.98 -19.82 -8.27
N GLU A 289 -27.15 -19.33 -9.20
CA GLU A 289 -26.32 -18.13 -9.02
C GLU A 289 -27.16 -16.89 -8.74
N GLU A 290 -28.23 -16.64 -9.50
CA GLU A 290 -29.08 -15.46 -9.31
C GLU A 290 -29.65 -15.39 -7.88
N LYS A 291 -30.05 -16.54 -7.34
CA LYS A 291 -30.58 -16.66 -5.98
C LYS A 291 -29.49 -16.49 -4.92
N LEU A 292 -28.34 -17.14 -5.11
CA LEU A 292 -27.23 -17.11 -4.14
C LEU A 292 -26.52 -15.76 -4.12
N SER A 293 -26.24 -15.16 -5.27
CA SER A 293 -25.54 -13.87 -5.40
C SER A 293 -26.25 -12.73 -4.69
N GLY A 294 -27.60 -12.69 -4.70
CA GLY A 294 -28.37 -11.69 -3.96
C GLY A 294 -28.23 -11.80 -2.43
N HIS A 295 -28.03 -13.02 -1.91
CA HIS A 295 -27.79 -13.25 -0.48
C HIS A 295 -26.31 -13.04 -0.12
N LEU A 296 -25.41 -13.54 -0.95
CA LEU A 296 -23.96 -13.46 -0.74
C LEU A 296 -23.46 -12.01 -0.79
N SER A 297 -23.95 -11.20 -1.74
CA SER A 297 -23.58 -9.78 -1.86
C SER A 297 -23.92 -8.99 -0.60
N ARG A 298 -25.09 -9.23 0.00
CA ARG A 298 -25.50 -8.63 1.28
C ARG A 298 -24.62 -9.03 2.46
N LEU A 299 -23.95 -10.18 2.35
CA LEU A 299 -22.99 -10.68 3.33
C LEU A 299 -21.54 -10.27 2.99
N GLY A 300 -21.34 -9.47 1.95
CA GLY A 300 -20.02 -8.99 1.50
C GLY A 300 -19.26 -10.00 0.65
N TRP A 301 -19.95 -10.94 -0.01
CA TRP A 301 -19.36 -11.95 -0.89
C TRP A 301 -19.88 -11.83 -2.32
N SER A 302 -18.99 -12.09 -3.28
CA SER A 302 -19.25 -12.08 -4.72
C SER A 302 -18.81 -13.41 -5.30
N PHE A 303 -19.51 -13.88 -6.32
CA PHE A 303 -19.11 -15.02 -7.12
C PHE A 303 -18.58 -14.50 -8.45
N ILE A 304 -17.30 -14.74 -8.74
CA ILE A 304 -16.62 -14.24 -9.93
C ILE A 304 -15.82 -15.39 -10.52
N ASP A 305 -16.04 -15.70 -11.80
CA ASP A 305 -15.34 -16.76 -12.55
C ASP A 305 -15.22 -18.10 -11.79
N GLY A 306 -16.33 -18.56 -11.20
CA GLY A 306 -16.36 -19.84 -10.48
C GLY A 306 -15.78 -19.77 -9.06
N LYS A 307 -15.47 -18.58 -8.54
CA LYS A 307 -14.83 -18.39 -7.23
C LYS A 307 -15.63 -17.48 -6.32
N LEU A 308 -15.80 -17.91 -5.07
CA LEU A 308 -16.45 -17.11 -4.04
C LEU A 308 -15.41 -16.23 -3.33
N LEU A 309 -15.49 -14.92 -3.54
CA LEU A 309 -14.53 -13.93 -3.03
C LEU A 309 -15.23 -12.82 -2.24
N PRO A 310 -14.60 -12.25 -1.20
CA PRO A 310 -15.11 -11.04 -0.55
C PRO A 310 -15.22 -9.89 -1.56
N VAL A 311 -16.35 -9.16 -1.56
CA VAL A 311 -16.60 -7.97 -2.41
C VAL A 311 -15.53 -6.90 -2.21
N ALA A 312 -14.94 -6.84 -1.01
CA ALA A 312 -13.85 -5.92 -0.72
C ALA A 312 -12.51 -6.31 -1.38
N LEU A 313 -12.37 -7.42 -2.11
CA LEU A 313 -11.12 -7.79 -2.79
C LEU A 313 -11.05 -7.30 -4.24
N PHE A 314 -12.12 -7.49 -5.00
CA PHE A 314 -12.24 -7.03 -6.37
C PHE A 314 -13.66 -6.51 -6.56
N ASP A 315 -13.77 -5.36 -7.23
CA ASP A 315 -15.06 -4.93 -7.76
C ASP A 315 -15.33 -5.77 -9.01
N SER A 316 -16.52 -6.37 -9.13
CA SER A 316 -16.87 -7.18 -10.31
C SER A 316 -16.77 -6.35 -11.60
N GLY A 317 -17.11 -5.07 -11.55
CA GLY A 317 -16.95 -4.16 -12.69
C GLY A 317 -15.48 -3.92 -13.07
N ALA A 318 -14.58 -3.85 -12.08
CA ALA A 318 -13.16 -3.64 -12.33
C ALA A 318 -12.49 -4.85 -13.02
N LEU A 319 -12.93 -6.08 -12.71
CA LEU A 319 -12.48 -7.28 -13.42
C LEU A 319 -13.09 -7.37 -14.82
N GLU A 320 -14.37 -7.02 -15.01
CA GLU A 320 -15.01 -7.02 -16.34
C GLU A 320 -14.30 -6.09 -17.35
N ASP A 321 -13.73 -4.98 -16.87
CA ASP A 321 -12.96 -4.05 -17.70
C ASP A 321 -11.56 -4.57 -18.07
N MET A 322 -11.11 -5.68 -17.49
CA MET A 322 -9.79 -6.27 -17.73
C MET A 322 -9.85 -7.39 -18.77
N PRO A 323 -8.74 -7.67 -19.49
CA PRO A 323 -8.70 -8.83 -20.36
C PRO A 323 -8.88 -10.14 -19.59
N ALA A 324 -9.73 -11.02 -20.11
CA ALA A 324 -10.06 -12.31 -19.51
C ALA A 324 -8.83 -13.19 -19.19
N ASP A 325 -7.72 -13.02 -19.91
CA ASP A 325 -6.49 -13.77 -19.64
C ASP A 325 -5.75 -13.33 -18.36
N ALA A 326 -6.10 -12.18 -17.80
CA ALA A 326 -5.54 -11.66 -16.55
C ALA A 326 -6.31 -12.13 -15.29
N HIS A 327 -7.56 -12.56 -15.45
CA HIS A 327 -8.44 -12.92 -14.34
C HIS A 327 -7.91 -14.10 -13.52
N PRO A 328 -7.44 -15.21 -14.14
CA PRO A 328 -7.08 -16.40 -13.38
C PRO A 328 -5.98 -16.13 -12.34
N ASP A 329 -5.01 -15.28 -12.67
CA ASP A 329 -3.88 -14.97 -11.78
C ASP A 329 -4.29 -14.06 -10.61
N LEU A 330 -5.15 -13.06 -10.85
CA LEU A 330 -5.70 -12.19 -9.80
C LEU A 330 -6.65 -12.95 -8.86
N LEU A 331 -7.55 -13.76 -9.43
CA LEU A 331 -8.48 -14.58 -8.67
C LEU A 331 -7.75 -15.62 -7.80
N LYS A 332 -6.66 -16.20 -8.32
CA LYS A 332 -5.79 -17.09 -7.55
C LYS A 332 -5.20 -16.40 -6.32
N ALA A 333 -4.78 -15.13 -6.43
CA ALA A 333 -4.27 -14.37 -5.30
C ALA A 333 -5.35 -14.11 -4.25
N ALA A 334 -6.55 -13.71 -4.67
CA ALA A 334 -7.70 -13.51 -3.79
C ALA A 334 -8.16 -14.79 -3.11
N GLN A 335 -8.19 -15.90 -3.84
CA GLN A 335 -8.52 -17.21 -3.30
C GLN A 335 -7.53 -17.61 -2.19
N ARG A 336 -6.23 -17.43 -2.40
CA ARG A 336 -5.21 -17.71 -1.38
C ARG A 336 -5.36 -16.83 -0.14
N LEU A 337 -5.66 -15.55 -0.30
CA LEU A 337 -5.92 -14.64 0.82
C LEU A 337 -7.15 -15.07 1.62
N ARG A 338 -8.22 -15.49 0.94
CA ARG A 338 -9.43 -16.04 1.56
C ARG A 338 -9.12 -17.31 2.35
N ASP A 339 -8.36 -18.22 1.74
CA ASP A 339 -8.04 -19.54 2.31
C ASP A 339 -7.00 -19.48 3.44
N GLY A 340 -6.43 -18.29 3.71
CA GLY A 340 -5.44 -18.06 4.77
C GLY A 340 -4.00 -18.34 4.34
N ASP A 341 -3.74 -18.63 3.06
CA ASP A 341 -2.42 -18.73 2.46
C ASP A 341 -1.88 -17.32 2.14
N LEU A 342 -1.50 -16.58 3.19
CA LEU A 342 -1.10 -15.18 3.06
C LEU A 342 0.17 -14.99 2.23
N GLY A 343 1.18 -15.85 2.42
CA GLY A 343 2.44 -15.78 1.67
C GLY A 343 2.24 -16.18 0.21
N GLY A 344 1.45 -17.21 -0.04
CA GLY A 344 1.06 -17.60 -1.39
C GLY A 344 0.19 -16.55 -2.07
N ALA A 345 -0.64 -15.79 -1.36
CA ALA A 345 -1.44 -14.70 -1.91
C ALA A 345 -0.56 -13.56 -2.42
N ILE A 346 0.44 -13.13 -1.64
CA ILE A 346 1.42 -12.11 -2.08
C ILE A 346 2.17 -12.58 -3.33
N SER A 347 2.66 -13.82 -3.30
CA SER A 347 3.40 -14.40 -4.43
C SER A 347 2.53 -14.53 -5.69
N ALA A 348 1.25 -14.86 -5.55
CA ALA A 348 0.31 -14.91 -6.67
C ALA A 348 -0.02 -13.51 -7.20
N ALA A 349 -0.24 -12.52 -6.34
CA ALA A 349 -0.50 -11.13 -6.74
C ALA A 349 0.67 -10.54 -7.53
N ALA A 350 1.91 -10.72 -7.07
CA ALA A 350 3.10 -10.31 -7.82
C ALA A 350 3.27 -11.10 -9.13
N GLY A 351 2.92 -12.39 -9.14
CA GLY A 351 2.92 -13.22 -10.35
C GLY A 351 1.95 -12.72 -11.42
N ALA A 352 0.77 -12.22 -11.06
CA ALA A 352 -0.18 -11.62 -11.99
C ALA A 352 0.42 -10.40 -12.72
N VAL A 353 1.12 -9.54 -11.97
CA VAL A 353 1.82 -8.38 -12.54
C VAL A 353 3.00 -8.81 -13.40
N ASP A 354 3.79 -9.80 -12.98
CA ASP A 354 4.89 -10.36 -13.79
C ASP A 354 4.37 -10.88 -15.15
N ALA A 355 3.23 -11.58 -15.14
CA ALA A 355 2.59 -12.07 -16.36
C ALA A 355 2.13 -10.93 -17.29
N ALA A 356 1.53 -9.88 -16.72
CA ALA A 356 1.13 -8.68 -17.46
C ALA A 356 2.34 -7.97 -18.09
N VAL A 357 3.41 -7.76 -17.32
CA VAL A 357 4.66 -7.16 -17.81
C VAL A 357 5.29 -8.01 -18.91
N ALA A 358 5.37 -9.33 -18.71
CA ALA A 358 5.93 -10.25 -19.71
C ALA A 358 5.13 -10.25 -21.02
N LYS A 359 3.79 -10.11 -20.95
CA LYS A 359 2.94 -9.94 -22.12
C LYS A 359 3.28 -8.65 -22.87
N VAL A 360 3.35 -7.52 -22.18
CA VAL A 360 3.73 -6.23 -22.81
C VAL A 360 5.14 -6.28 -23.41
N TYR A 361 6.11 -6.88 -22.72
CA TYR A 361 7.48 -7.03 -23.21
C TYR A 361 7.55 -7.81 -24.53
N ARG A 362 6.74 -8.87 -24.66
CA ARG A 362 6.63 -9.64 -25.90
C ARG A 362 5.96 -8.83 -27.01
N GLU A 363 4.86 -8.16 -26.71
CA GLU A 363 4.10 -7.38 -27.70
C GLU A 363 4.88 -6.16 -28.22
N ALA A 364 5.63 -5.49 -27.35
CA ALA A 364 6.41 -4.30 -27.68
C ALA A 364 7.90 -4.58 -27.97
N ASN A 365 8.31 -5.85 -28.00
CA ASN A 365 9.69 -6.29 -28.26
C ASN A 365 10.75 -5.59 -27.37
N LEU A 366 10.51 -5.52 -26.06
CA LEU A 366 11.35 -4.81 -25.09
C LEU A 366 12.55 -5.63 -24.57
N GLY A 367 12.71 -6.86 -25.06
CA GLY A 367 13.73 -7.81 -24.60
C GLY A 367 13.24 -8.70 -23.45
N ASP A 368 14.17 -9.07 -22.56
CA ASP A 368 13.91 -9.99 -21.44
C ASP A 368 13.48 -9.22 -20.17
N PRO A 369 12.25 -9.42 -19.66
CA PRO A 369 11.76 -8.75 -18.46
C PRO A 369 12.51 -9.14 -17.19
N THR A 370 13.15 -10.31 -17.14
CA THR A 370 13.85 -10.81 -15.94
C THR A 370 15.16 -10.06 -15.65
N ARG A 371 15.67 -9.29 -16.62
CA ARG A 371 16.87 -8.46 -16.47
C ARG A 371 16.60 -7.11 -15.83
N ALA A 372 15.34 -6.73 -15.68
CA ALA A 372 14.92 -5.51 -15.00
C ALA A 372 14.50 -5.82 -13.56
N THR A 373 14.61 -4.84 -12.66
CA THR A 373 13.91 -4.94 -11.37
C THR A 373 12.40 -4.91 -11.62
N PHE A 374 11.61 -5.43 -10.68
CA PHE A 374 10.15 -5.48 -10.81
C PHE A 374 9.54 -4.09 -11.13
N GLN A 375 10.04 -3.05 -10.46
CA GLN A 375 9.66 -1.65 -10.73
C GLN A 375 10.05 -1.18 -12.13
N GLU A 376 11.29 -1.44 -12.55
CA GLU A 376 11.78 -1.02 -13.86
C GLU A 376 11.04 -1.76 -14.98
N GLY A 377 10.70 -3.03 -14.76
CA GLY A 377 9.85 -3.83 -15.64
C GLY A 377 8.47 -3.19 -15.82
N CYS A 378 7.79 -2.86 -14.71
CA CYS A 378 6.50 -2.18 -14.75
C CYS A 378 6.60 -0.83 -15.48
N LYS A 379 7.59 0.00 -15.14
CA LYS A 379 7.78 1.32 -15.76
C LYS A 379 7.99 1.22 -17.27
N ARG A 380 8.87 0.32 -17.73
CA ARG A 380 9.12 0.11 -19.16
C ARG A 380 7.89 -0.41 -19.89
N ALA A 381 7.13 -1.32 -19.27
CA ALA A 381 5.88 -1.82 -19.83
C ALA A 381 4.82 -0.70 -19.97
N MET A 382 4.65 0.14 -18.93
CA MET A 382 3.74 1.29 -18.98
C MET A 382 4.11 2.29 -20.07
N ALA A 383 5.40 2.61 -20.20
CA ALA A 383 5.91 3.49 -21.24
C ALA A 383 5.65 2.93 -22.65
N ALA A 384 5.87 1.62 -22.86
CA ALA A 384 5.62 0.96 -24.14
C ALA A 384 4.14 0.89 -24.51
N ARG A 385 3.25 0.78 -23.51
CA ARG A 385 1.79 0.88 -23.72
C ARG A 385 1.32 2.30 -24.00
N GLY A 386 2.15 3.31 -23.73
CA GLY A 386 1.79 4.71 -23.91
C GLY A 386 0.69 5.18 -22.95
N ILE A 387 0.57 4.57 -21.77
CA ILE A 387 -0.53 4.83 -20.81
C ILE A 387 -0.62 6.32 -20.45
N LEU A 388 0.52 6.98 -20.25
CA LEU A 388 0.59 8.41 -19.97
C LEU A 388 0.00 9.25 -21.11
N VAL A 389 0.41 8.95 -22.34
CA VAL A 389 -0.01 9.70 -23.54
C VAL A 389 -1.50 9.52 -23.79
N ASP A 390 -1.99 8.29 -23.63
CA ASP A 390 -3.41 7.96 -23.78
C ASP A 390 -4.25 8.67 -22.70
N LEU A 391 -3.81 8.62 -21.45
CA LEU A 391 -4.48 9.28 -20.34
C LEU A 391 -4.53 10.80 -20.51
N GLU A 392 -3.42 11.43 -20.88
CA GLU A 392 -3.38 12.87 -21.18
C GLU A 392 -4.35 13.23 -22.31
N GLY A 393 -4.43 12.41 -23.36
CA GLY A 393 -5.39 12.59 -24.46
C GLY A 393 -6.84 12.50 -23.99
N ARG A 394 -7.19 11.47 -23.22
CA ARG A 394 -8.55 11.30 -22.66
C ARG A 394 -8.94 12.41 -21.69
N LEU A 395 -8.02 12.88 -20.85
CA LEU A 395 -8.26 14.01 -19.96
C LEU A 395 -8.45 15.31 -20.76
N ALA A 396 -7.70 15.51 -21.85
CA ALA A 396 -7.90 16.64 -22.75
C ALA A 396 -9.28 16.60 -23.45
N GLU A 397 -9.77 15.41 -23.83
CA GLU A 397 -11.15 15.25 -24.35
C GLU A 397 -12.21 15.63 -23.31
N LEU A 398 -11.93 15.39 -22.02
CA LEU A 398 -12.73 15.86 -20.89
C LEU A 398 -12.48 17.34 -20.55
N GLN A 399 -11.80 18.09 -21.42
CA GLN A 399 -11.51 19.52 -21.30
C GLN A 399 -10.63 19.89 -20.09
N TRP A 400 -9.81 18.94 -19.59
CA TRP A 400 -8.79 19.29 -18.60
C TRP A 400 -7.73 20.19 -19.22
N GLN A 401 -7.19 21.11 -18.42
CA GLN A 401 -6.07 21.93 -18.86
C GLN A 401 -4.84 21.05 -19.09
N PRO A 402 -4.07 21.25 -20.19
CA PRO A 402 -2.94 20.39 -20.52
C PRO A 402 -1.89 20.27 -19.40
N ALA A 403 -1.68 21.35 -18.65
CA ALA A 403 -0.75 21.37 -17.51
C ALA A 403 -1.22 20.43 -16.38
N ASP A 404 -2.51 20.46 -16.05
CA ASP A 404 -3.10 19.64 -14.99
C ASP A 404 -3.16 18.16 -15.39
N ALA A 405 -3.54 17.88 -16.65
CA ALA A 405 -3.56 16.53 -17.21
C ALA A 405 -2.16 15.90 -17.17
N GLY A 406 -1.14 16.62 -17.61
CA GLY A 406 0.25 16.12 -17.58
C GLY A 406 0.80 15.96 -16.16
N LEU A 407 0.43 16.83 -15.22
CA LEU A 407 0.79 16.67 -13.82
C LEU A 407 0.12 15.43 -13.19
N PHE A 408 -1.17 15.24 -13.46
CA PHE A 408 -1.92 14.07 -12.99
C PHE A 408 -1.32 12.77 -13.53
N ALA A 409 -1.10 12.68 -14.84
CA ALA A 409 -0.56 11.48 -15.49
C ALA A 409 0.80 11.08 -14.89
N ARG A 410 1.72 12.04 -14.72
CA ARG A 410 3.02 11.81 -14.08
C ARG A 410 2.91 11.34 -12.62
N ASN A 411 1.98 11.91 -11.85
CA ASN A 411 1.76 11.46 -10.46
C ASN A 411 1.17 10.06 -10.41
N LEU A 412 0.26 9.71 -11.33
CA LEU A 412 -0.31 8.37 -11.43
C LEU A 412 0.76 7.33 -11.79
N GLU A 413 1.60 7.60 -12.79
CA GLU A 413 2.75 6.73 -13.10
C GLU A 413 3.65 6.56 -11.87
N GLY A 414 4.00 7.67 -11.20
CA GLY A 414 4.80 7.64 -9.98
C GLY A 414 4.17 6.79 -8.86
N ALA A 415 2.84 6.86 -8.70
CA ALA A 415 2.11 6.04 -7.75
C ALA A 415 2.16 4.55 -8.12
N LEU A 416 1.93 4.20 -9.38
CA LEU A 416 1.99 2.81 -9.87
C LEU A 416 3.39 2.21 -9.70
N VAL A 417 4.45 2.96 -10.01
CA VAL A 417 5.84 2.51 -9.79
C VAL A 417 6.14 2.28 -8.31
N ARG A 418 5.67 3.18 -7.43
CA ARG A 418 5.79 2.99 -5.97
C ARG A 418 4.97 1.81 -5.47
N GLY A 419 3.79 1.56 -6.05
CA GLY A 419 3.00 0.35 -5.80
C GLY A 419 3.77 -0.92 -6.14
N ALA A 420 4.44 -0.94 -7.30
CA ALA A 420 5.31 -2.05 -7.70
C ALA A 420 6.47 -2.28 -6.71
N TYR A 421 7.08 -1.21 -6.17
CA TYR A 421 8.07 -1.33 -5.10
C TYR A 421 7.50 -1.99 -3.84
N VAL A 422 6.32 -1.54 -3.39
CA VAL A 422 5.64 -2.09 -2.21
C VAL A 422 5.40 -3.59 -2.41
N MET A 423 4.82 -3.98 -3.55
CA MET A 423 4.57 -5.39 -3.87
C MET A 423 5.86 -6.22 -3.89
N GLN A 424 6.93 -5.73 -4.52
CA GLN A 424 8.22 -6.44 -4.58
C GLN A 424 8.80 -6.63 -3.18
N THR A 425 8.71 -5.60 -2.33
CA THR A 425 9.19 -5.64 -0.95
C THR A 425 8.39 -6.64 -0.13
N LEU A 426 7.06 -6.60 -0.23
CA LEU A 426 6.17 -7.57 0.44
C LEU A 426 6.47 -9.00 -0.04
N ARG A 427 6.66 -9.23 -1.34
CA ARG A 427 7.04 -10.55 -1.87
C ARG A 427 8.36 -11.06 -1.28
N SER A 428 9.40 -10.22 -1.26
CA SER A 428 10.72 -10.61 -0.74
C SER A 428 10.71 -10.91 0.76
N HIS A 429 9.96 -10.14 1.53
CA HIS A 429 9.96 -10.25 2.99
C HIS A 429 8.87 -11.18 3.54
N MET A 430 7.73 -11.32 2.85
CA MET A 430 6.54 -12.02 3.36
C MET A 430 6.00 -13.10 2.40
N GLY A 431 6.52 -13.25 1.19
CA GLY A 431 6.04 -14.23 0.20
C GLY A 431 6.57 -15.66 0.36
N ASP A 432 7.33 -15.96 1.43
CA ASP A 432 8.05 -17.23 1.59
C ASP A 432 7.10 -18.45 1.57
N VAL A 433 7.43 -19.39 0.70
CA VAL A 433 6.67 -20.63 0.41
C VAL A 433 6.69 -21.62 1.60
N HIS A 434 7.53 -21.36 2.60
CA HIS A 434 7.69 -22.19 3.80
C HIS A 434 6.99 -21.64 5.05
N GLY A 435 6.22 -20.54 4.95
CA GLY A 435 5.29 -20.08 6.01
C GLY A 435 5.96 -19.63 7.32
N SER A 436 7.26 -19.35 7.31
CA SER A 436 8.05 -19.15 8.53
C SER A 436 8.04 -17.72 9.08
N LYS A 437 7.65 -16.73 8.28
CA LYS A 437 7.69 -15.30 8.65
C LYS A 437 6.30 -14.79 9.03
N PRO A 438 6.16 -13.93 10.06
CA PRO A 438 4.88 -13.32 10.39
C PRO A 438 4.42 -12.42 9.23
N ILE A 439 3.18 -12.64 8.76
CA ILE A 439 2.59 -11.90 7.65
C ILE A 439 1.43 -11.05 8.18
N LEU A 440 1.48 -9.74 7.89
CA LEU A 440 0.40 -8.83 8.21
C LEU A 440 -0.67 -8.93 7.13
N ARG A 441 -1.84 -9.50 7.46
CA ARG A 441 -2.96 -9.70 6.52
C ARG A 441 -3.38 -8.40 5.81
N ALA A 442 -3.34 -7.26 6.49
CA ALA A 442 -3.66 -5.96 5.90
C ALA A 442 -2.75 -5.63 4.70
N LEU A 443 -1.44 -5.90 4.81
CA LEU A 443 -0.51 -5.65 3.71
C LEU A 443 -0.66 -6.63 2.54
N VAL A 444 -1.15 -7.85 2.82
CA VAL A 444 -1.50 -8.81 1.75
C VAL A 444 -2.66 -8.26 0.93
N PHE A 445 -3.67 -7.69 1.60
CA PHE A 445 -4.80 -7.05 0.94
C PHE A 445 -4.34 -5.87 0.07
N ASP A 446 -3.47 -5.00 0.58
CA ASP A 446 -2.89 -3.89 -0.19
C ASP A 446 -2.10 -4.40 -1.41
N SER A 447 -1.38 -5.52 -1.26
CA SER A 447 -0.67 -6.15 -2.38
C SER A 447 -1.61 -6.61 -3.49
N LEU A 448 -2.82 -7.09 -3.17
CA LEU A 448 -3.81 -7.47 -4.18
C LEU A 448 -4.38 -6.24 -4.89
N ARG A 449 -4.63 -5.15 -4.17
CA ARG A 449 -5.12 -3.90 -4.75
C ARG A 449 -4.11 -3.25 -5.68
N TRP A 450 -2.82 -3.29 -5.33
CA TRP A 450 -1.77 -2.87 -6.25
C TRP A 450 -1.66 -3.77 -7.48
N ALA A 451 -1.86 -5.09 -7.33
CA ALA A 451 -1.86 -6.00 -8.46
C ALA A 451 -3.01 -5.69 -9.43
N GLU A 452 -4.22 -5.50 -8.91
CA GLU A 452 -5.40 -5.11 -9.68
C GLU A 452 -5.14 -3.84 -10.50
N LEU A 453 -4.66 -2.77 -9.85
CA LEU A 453 -4.36 -1.49 -10.51
C LEU A 453 -3.27 -1.61 -11.58
N LEU A 454 -2.18 -2.34 -11.29
CA LEU A 454 -1.07 -2.49 -12.23
C LEU A 454 -1.44 -3.36 -13.42
N VAL A 455 -2.09 -4.50 -13.18
CA VAL A 455 -2.55 -5.38 -14.26
C VAL A 455 -3.59 -4.65 -15.11
N GLY A 456 -4.52 -3.91 -14.49
CA GLY A 456 -5.49 -3.07 -15.18
C GLY A 456 -4.81 -2.04 -16.07
N ALA A 457 -3.90 -1.23 -15.51
CA ALA A 457 -3.17 -0.23 -16.28
C ALA A 457 -2.38 -0.83 -17.46
N LEU A 458 -1.77 -2.00 -17.28
CA LEU A 458 -0.93 -2.63 -18.31
C LEU A 458 -1.71 -3.34 -19.41
N LEU A 459 -2.88 -3.87 -19.08
CA LEU A 459 -3.61 -4.80 -19.95
C LEU A 459 -4.95 -4.27 -20.45
N VAL A 460 -5.56 -3.25 -19.82
CA VAL A 460 -6.78 -2.62 -20.37
C VAL A 460 -6.46 -2.11 -21.77
N VAL A 461 -7.05 -2.77 -22.75
CA VAL A 461 -6.89 -2.49 -24.17
C VAL A 461 -7.72 -1.25 -24.51
N LYS A 462 -7.17 -0.39 -25.37
CA LYS A 462 -7.88 0.72 -26.01
C LYS A 462 -9.29 0.29 -26.41
N THR A 463 -10.29 0.69 -25.64
CA THR A 463 -11.66 0.72 -26.14
C THR A 463 -11.70 1.87 -27.12
N ASP A 464 -11.90 1.54 -28.40
CA ASP A 464 -12.15 2.55 -29.42
C ASP A 464 -13.22 3.52 -28.90
N PRO A 465 -13.05 4.85 -29.07
CA PRO A 465 -14.13 5.77 -28.77
C PRO A 465 -15.35 5.33 -29.58
N ALA A 466 -16.46 5.09 -28.88
CA ALA A 466 -17.72 4.65 -29.46
C ALA A 466 -18.01 5.42 -30.77
N PRO A 467 -18.55 4.76 -31.81
CA PRO A 467 -18.86 5.45 -33.06
C PRO A 467 -19.78 6.62 -32.74
N LYS A 468 -19.30 7.84 -33.02
CA LYS A 468 -20.11 9.04 -32.96
C LYS A 468 -21.25 8.88 -33.98
N GLY A 469 -22.42 8.54 -33.47
CA GLY A 469 -23.69 8.56 -34.21
C GLY A 469 -24.13 9.98 -34.51
#